data_AF-U9UQA8-F1
#
_entry.id   AF-U9UQA8-F1
#
_cell.length_a   1.000
_cell.length_b   1.000
_cell.length_c   1.000
_cell.angle_alpha   90.00
_cell.angle_beta   90.00
_cell.angle_gamma   90.00
#
_symmetry.space_group_name_H-M   'P 1'
#
loop_
_entity.id
_entity.type
_entity.pdbx_description
1 polymer ?
#
loop_
_entity_poly.entity_id
_entity_poly.type
_entity_poly.pdbx_seq_one_letter_code
_entity_poly.pdbx_strand_id
1 'polypeptide(L)' 'VLLLLDNCSSHKIEGLNLLNVDVHFLPLNTTSKIQPIDSRIIMSSKNIIINIII' A
#
# COMPACT_ATOMS: atom_id res chain seq x y z
N VAL A 1 -14.04 5.77 -7.25
CA VAL A 1 -12.94 4.80 -7.03
C VAL A 1 -12.30 5.14 -5.70
N LEU A 2 -12.02 4.16 -4.84
CA LEU A 2 -11.34 4.41 -3.56
C LEU A 2 -9.87 4.00 -3.68
N LEU A 3 -8.96 4.95 -3.46
CA LEU A 3 -7.52 4.73 -3.45
C LEU A 3 -7.00 4.74 -2.01
N LEU A 4 -6.56 3.58 -1.53
CA LEU A 4 -5.95 3.43 -0.20
C LEU A 4 -4.43 3.57 -0.31
N LEU A 5 -3.85 4.52 0.42
CA LEU A 5 -2.41 4.82 0.42
C LEU A 5 -1.81 4.68 1.82
N ASP A 6 -0.52 4.36 1.87
CA ASP A 6 0.28 4.53 3.08
C ASP A 6 0.72 6.00 3.23
N ASN A 7 1.29 6.32 4.40
CA ASN A 7 1.69 7.69 4.75
C ASN A 7 3.09 8.04 4.22
N CYS A 8 3.50 7.49 3.08
CA CYS A 8 4.79 7.82 2.48
C CYS A 8 4.83 9.32 2.14
N SER A 9 5.91 10.02 2.50
CA SER A 9 6.06 11.47 2.27
C SER A 9 6.06 11.87 0.79
N SER A 10 6.29 10.91 -0.10
CA SER A 10 6.17 11.10 -1.55
C SER A 10 4.71 11.20 -2.03
N HIS A 11 3.73 10.77 -1.22
CA HIS A 11 2.31 10.84 -1.56
C HIS A 11 1.74 12.24 -1.32
N LYS A 12 2.10 13.17 -2.21
CA LYS A 12 1.60 14.55 -2.20
C LYS A 12 0.25 14.64 -2.90
N ILE A 13 -0.78 15.00 -2.15
CA ILE A 13 -2.14 15.20 -2.67
C ILE A 13 -2.56 16.69 -2.73
N GLU A 14 -1.71 17.59 -2.24
CA GLU A 14 -1.98 19.03 -2.25
C GLU A 14 -2.11 19.55 -3.69
N GLY A 15 -3.20 20.27 -3.97
CA GLY A 15 -3.48 20.81 -5.31
C GLY A 15 -4.04 19.81 -6.33
N LEU A 16 -4.27 18.55 -5.93
CA LEU A 16 -4.84 17.53 -6.81
C LEU A 16 -6.38 17.61 -6.77
N ASN A 17 -7.01 17.82 -7.93
CA ASN A 17 -8.46 17.78 -8.06
C ASN A 17 -8.90 16.47 -8.74
N LEU A 18 -9.39 15.53 -7.94
CA LEU A 18 -9.85 14.22 -8.41
C LEU A 18 -11.38 14.18 -8.46
N LEU A 19 -11.96 13.98 -9.65
CA LEU A 19 -13.42 14.01 -9.83
C LEU A 19 -14.10 12.70 -9.44
N ASN A 20 -13.41 11.57 -9.59
CA ASN A 20 -14.00 10.23 -9.47
C ASN A 20 -13.17 9.32 -8.54
N VAL A 21 -12.19 9.86 -7.83
CA VAL A 21 -11.26 9.11 -6.99
C VAL A 21 -11.19 9.74 -5.62
N ASP A 22 -11.56 8.97 -4.60
CA ASP A 22 -11.40 9.34 -3.20
C ASP A 22 -10.10 8.73 -2.69
N VAL A 23 -9.22 9.55 -2.10
CA VAL A 23 -7.94 9.10 -1.56
C VAL A 23 -8.04 9.03 -0.05
N HIS A 24 -7.69 7.87 0.51
CA HIS A 24 -7.69 7.63 1.95
C HIS A 24 -6.32 7.11 2.39
N PHE A 25 -5.74 7.79 3.39
CA PHE A 25 -4.53 7.33 4.05
C PHE A 25 -4.87 6.33 5.15
N LEU A 26 -4.11 5.25 5.20
CA LEU A 26 -4.19 4.28 6.29
C LEU A 26 -3.66 4.89 7.60
N PRO A 27 -4.03 4.37 8.77
CA PRO A 27 -3.42 4.79 10.03
C PRO A 27 -1.91 4.57 10.03
N LEU A 28 -1.17 5.42 10.75
CA LEU A 28 0.28 5.33 10.86
C LEU A 28 0.72 3.93 11.32
N ASN A 29 1.81 3.42 10.73
CA ASN A 29 2.42 2.12 11.06
C ASN A 29 1.48 0.90 10.90
N THR A 30 0.45 1.00 10.05
CA THR A 30 -0.47 -0.13 9.78
C THR A 30 -0.29 -0.77 8.42
N THR A 31 0.61 -0.27 7.57
CA THR A 31 0.91 -0.75 6.21
C THR A 31 1.00 -2.29 6.15
N SER A 32 1.91 -2.89 6.93
CA SER A 32 2.14 -4.34 6.93
C SER A 32 0.96 -5.19 7.44
N LYS A 33 0.02 -4.59 8.16
CA LYS A 33 -1.11 -5.28 8.80
C LYS A 33 -2.39 -5.15 7.99
N ILE A 34 -2.70 -3.94 7.53
CA ILE A 34 -3.98 -3.58 6.93
C ILE A 34 -3.86 -3.48 5.41
N GLN A 35 -2.70 -3.06 4.89
CA GLN A 35 -2.54 -2.93 3.44
C GLN A 35 -2.45 -4.32 2.80
N PRO A 36 -3.35 -4.66 1.85
CA PRO A 36 -3.37 -5.98 1.23
C PRO A 36 -2.09 -6.32 0.45
N ILE A 37 -1.41 -5.30 -0.09
CA ILE A 37 -0.19 -5.49 -0.87
C ILE A 37 0.95 -6.03 -0.01
N ASP A 38 1.20 -5.43 1.16
CA ASP A 38 2.23 -5.90 2.09
C ASP A 38 1.86 -7.23 2.75
N SER A 39 0.63 -7.31 3.27
CA SER A 39 0.19 -8.46 4.07
C SER A 39 0.02 -9.74 3.24
N ARG A 40 -0.25 -9.63 1.92
CA ARG A 40 -0.49 -10.78 1.06
C ARG A 40 0.47 -10.83 -0.12
N ILE A 41 0.44 -9.85 -1.01
CA ILE A 41 1.15 -9.92 -2.29
C ILE A 41 2.66 -10.00 -2.05
N ILE A 42 3.24 -9.03 -1.36
CA ILE A 42 4.67 -8.97 -1.05
C ILE A 42 5.09 -10.17 -0.22
N MET A 43 4.30 -10.54 0.79
CA MET A 43 4.56 -11.74 1.61
C MET A 43 4.64 -13.01 0.75
N SER A 44 3.69 -13.20 -0.16
CA SER A 44 3.65 -14.37 -1.05
C SER A 44 4.86 -14.40 -2.00
N SER A 45 5.20 -13.26 -2.60
CA SER A 45 6.37 -13.12 -3.47
C SER A 45 7.66 -13.40 -2.72
N LYS A 46 7.79 -12.90 -1.48
CA LYS A 46 8.95 -13.13 -0.63
C LYS A 46 9.10 -14.62 -0.30
N ASN A 47 8.01 -15.31 0.03
CA ASN A 47 8.03 -16.75 0.30
C ASN A 47 8.42 -17.57 -0.94
N ILE A 48 7.93 -17.19 -2.13
CA ILE A 48 8.34 -17.82 -3.39
C ILE A 48 9.85 -17.67 -3.60
N ILE A 49 10.38 -16.46 -3.44
CA ILE A 49 11.82 -16.19 -3.60
C ILE A 49 12.64 -16.99 -2.58
N ILE A 50 12.21 -17.02 -1.31
CA ILE A 50 12.89 -17.80 -0.26
C ILE A 50 12.93 -19.28 -0.63
N ASN A 51 11.82 -19.85 -1.09
CA ASN A 51 11.74 -21.25 -1.51
C ASN A 51 12.58 -21.59 -2.75
N ILE A 52 12.96 -20.59 -3.56
CA ILE A 52 13.87 -20.78 -4.71
C ILE A 52 15.33 -20.79 -4.24
N ILE A 53 15.65 -20.06 -3.17
CA ILE A 53 17.02 -19.86 -2.69
C ILE A 53 17.45 -20.98 -1.73
N ILE A 54 16.52 -21.57 -0.99
CA ILE A 54 16.75 -22.69 -0.05
C ILE A 54 16.56 -24.01 -0.79
#